data_AF-A0A966EKE0-F1
#
_entry.id   AF-A0A966EKE0-F1
#
_cell.length_a   1.000
_cell.length_b   1.000
_cell.length_c   1.000
_cell.angle_alpha   90.00
_cell.angle_beta   90.00
_cell.angle_gamma   90.00
#
_symmetry.space_group_name_H-M   'P 1'
#
loop_
_entity.id
_entity.type
_entity.pdbx_description
1 polymer ?
#
loop_
_entity_poly.entity_id
_entity_poly.type
_entity_poly.pdbx_seq_one_letter_code
_entity_poly.pdbx_strand_id
1 'polypeptide(L)'
;MRSVTPGGPEGGLVAILGLVLAALLLLSQALFVVPAGEVAVVTTLGKVSGSSRQPGLNTKLPLVQQVWPFSVRTQVRPENFATLTKDLQVIEATATIKYALRADQAGRAYSTIASSDR
;
A
#
# COMPACT_ATOMS: atom_id res chain seq x y z
N MET A 1 -40.13 -12.63 -22.17
CA MET A 1 -38.86 -12.82 -22.89
C MET A 1 -38.59 -11.56 -23.70
N ARG A 2 -37.74 -10.64 -23.22
CA ARG A 2 -37.39 -9.41 -23.95
C ARG A 2 -36.14 -9.69 -24.78
N SER A 3 -36.33 -9.84 -26.08
CA SER A 3 -35.27 -10.01 -27.07
C SER A 3 -34.43 -8.73 -27.15
N VAL A 4 -33.13 -8.85 -26.90
CA VAL A 4 -32.16 -7.78 -27.13
C VAL A 4 -31.83 -7.81 -28.63
N THR A 5 -32.41 -6.90 -29.40
CA THR A 5 -32.10 -6.74 -30.83
C THR A 5 -30.67 -6.19 -30.98
N PRO A 6 -29.82 -6.76 -31.86
CA PRO A 6 -28.45 -6.29 -32.03
C PRO A 6 -28.41 -5.08 -32.98
N GLY A 7 -27.79 -3.99 -32.51
CA GLY A 7 -26.98 -3.09 -33.33
C GLY A 7 -27.66 -2.20 -34.37
N GLY A 8 -28.30 -1.10 -33.93
CA GLY A 8 -28.31 0.14 -34.73
C GLY A 8 -26.99 0.92 -34.54
N PRO A 9 -26.65 1.88 -35.42
CA PRO A 9 -25.42 2.70 -35.29
C PRO A 9 -25.32 3.41 -33.93
N GLU A 10 -26.46 3.72 -33.31
CA GLU A 10 -26.56 4.28 -31.96
C GLU A 10 -26.06 3.33 -30.87
N GLY A 11 -26.34 2.03 -30.98
CA GLY A 11 -25.86 1.03 -30.02
C GLY A 11 -24.36 0.77 -30.12
N GLY A 12 -23.80 0.83 -31.33
CA GLY A 12 -22.36 0.75 -31.56
C GLY A 12 -21.62 1.96 -30.99
N LEU A 13 -22.16 3.16 -31.20
CA LEU A 13 -21.60 4.40 -30.64
C LEU A 13 -21.59 4.37 -29.11
N VAL A 14 -22.69 3.95 -28.48
CA VAL A 14 -22.80 3.85 -27.01
C VAL A 14 -21.82 2.83 -26.43
N ALA A 15 -21.65 1.66 -27.08
CA ALA A 15 -20.67 0.67 -26.66
C ALA A 15 -19.24 1.18 -26.74
N ILE A 16 -18.87 1.87 -27.83
CA ILE A 16 -17.55 2.49 -27.99
C ILE A 16 -17.32 3.56 -26.92
N LEU A 17 -18.30 4.43 -26.68
CA LEU A 17 -18.21 5.49 -25.68
C LEU A 17 -18.00 4.90 -24.28
N GLY A 18 -18.73 3.83 -23.94
CA GLY A 18 -18.57 3.11 -22.68
C GLY A 18 -17.19 2.48 -22.52
N LEU A 19 -16.64 1.90 -23.58
CA LEU A 19 -15.30 1.28 -23.57
C LEU A 19 -14.19 2.32 -23.39
N VAL A 20 -14.31 3.47 -24.06
CA VAL A 20 -13.38 4.60 -23.90
C VAL A 20 -13.40 5.14 -22.47
N LEU A 21 -14.60 5.35 -21.90
CA LEU A 21 -14.76 5.78 -20.51
C LEU A 21 -14.14 4.79 -19.53
N ALA A 22 -14.39 3.49 -19.71
CA ALA A 22 -13.81 2.44 -18.87
C ALA A 22 -12.28 2.42 -18.95
N ALA A 23 -11.72 2.55 -20.16
CA ALA A 23 -10.26 2.61 -20.34
C ALA A 23 -9.66 3.82 -19.64
N LEU A 24 -10.30 4.99 -19.74
CA LEU A 24 -9.83 6.24 -19.13
C LEU A 24 -9.86 6.18 -17.60
N LEU A 25 -10.88 5.52 -17.03
CA LEU A 25 -10.99 5.26 -15.60
C LEU A 25 -9.86 4.31 -15.10
N LEU A 26 -9.56 3.26 -15.87
CA LEU A 26 -8.48 2.34 -15.50
C LEU A 26 -7.10 3.01 -15.59
N LEU A 27 -6.88 3.84 -16.61
CA LEU A 27 -5.65 4.63 -16.77
C LEU A 27 -5.44 5.62 -15.63
N SER A 28 -6.51 6.31 -15.19
CA SER A 28 -6.39 7.25 -14.07
C SER A 28 -6.09 6.54 -12.74
N GLN A 29 -6.62 5.33 -12.54
CA GLN A 29 -6.35 4.52 -11.35
C GLN A 29 -4.97 3.81 -11.39
N ALA A 30 -4.36 3.67 -12.56
CA ALA A 30 -3.05 3.04 -12.72
C ALA A 30 -1.91 3.93 -12.24
N LEU A 31 -2.10 5.25 -12.17
CA LEU A 31 -1.08 6.21 -11.74
C LEU A 31 -1.23 6.51 -10.25
N PHE A 32 -0.10 6.56 -9.54
CA PHE A 32 -0.05 7.01 -8.15
C PHE A 32 1.26 7.72 -7.85
N VAL A 33 1.25 8.60 -6.84
CA VAL A 33 2.42 9.39 -6.46
C VAL A 33 2.86 9.00 -5.05
N VAL A 34 4.16 8.76 -4.88
CA VAL A 34 4.78 8.50 -3.58
C VAL A 34 5.41 9.79 -3.06
N PRO A 35 5.04 10.27 -1.86
CA PRO A 35 5.63 11.47 -1.26
C PRO A 35 7.13 11.33 -0.97
N ALA A 36 7.81 12.47 -0.84
CA ALA A 36 9.21 12.49 -0.44
C ALA A 36 9.40 12.04 1.01
N GLY A 37 10.38 11.16 1.24
CA GLY A 37 10.63 10.55 2.55
C GLY A 37 9.78 9.32 2.85
N GLU A 38 9.08 8.80 1.85
CA GLU A 38 8.36 7.53 1.89
C GLU A 38 8.79 6.62 0.74
N VAL A 39 8.55 5.33 0.88
CA VAL A 39 8.64 4.33 -0.17
C VAL A 39 7.37 3.51 -0.19
N ALA A 40 6.92 3.08 -1.35
CA ALA A 40 5.72 2.28 -1.45
C ALA A 40 6.03 0.82 -1.78
N VAL A 41 5.48 -0.10 -0.99
CA VAL A 41 5.50 -1.54 -1.28
C VAL A 41 4.26 -1.88 -2.07
N VAL A 42 4.45 -2.51 -3.24
CA VAL A 42 3.33 -2.94 -4.08
C VAL A 42 3.11 -4.44 -3.88
N THR A 43 1.87 -4.83 -3.61
CA THR A 43 1.49 -6.25 -3.55
C THR A 43 0.62 -6.60 -4.76
N THR A 44 0.81 -7.79 -5.32
CA THR A 44 -0.02 -8.36 -6.39
C THR A 44 -0.71 -9.58 -5.82
N LEU A 45 -2.04 -9.57 -5.71
CA LEU A 45 -2.81 -10.68 -5.11
C LEU A 45 -2.28 -11.13 -3.74
N GLY A 46 -1.85 -10.18 -2.90
CA GLY A 46 -1.30 -10.45 -1.57
C GLY A 46 0.19 -10.80 -1.53
N LYS A 47 0.86 -10.99 -2.68
CA LYS A 47 2.31 -11.23 -2.74
C LYS A 47 3.08 -9.93 -2.97
N VAL A 48 4.17 -9.70 -2.25
CA VAL A 48 5.06 -8.55 -2.48
C VAL A 48 5.65 -8.62 -3.89
N SER A 49 5.43 -7.58 -4.67
CA SER A 49 5.82 -7.48 -6.07
C SER A 49 7.11 -6.69 -6.20
N GLY A 50 8.23 -7.41 -6.27
CA GLY A 50 9.55 -6.84 -6.55
C GLY A 50 10.07 -5.87 -5.48
N SER A 51 10.86 -4.91 -5.94
CA SER A 51 11.45 -3.85 -5.11
C SER A 51 10.46 -2.74 -4.80
N SER A 52 10.67 -2.07 -3.68
CA SER A 52 9.88 -0.90 -3.28
C SER A 52 9.99 0.24 -4.28
N ARG A 53 8.89 0.98 -4.43
CA ARG A 53 8.75 2.14 -5.32
C ARG A 53 9.30 3.38 -4.65
N GLN A 54 10.14 4.11 -5.38
CA GLN A 54 10.78 5.33 -4.92
C GLN A 54 9.79 6.52 -4.93
N PRO A 55 10.09 7.61 -4.20
CA PRO A 55 9.36 8.86 -4.29
C PRO A 55 9.15 9.34 -5.73
N GLY A 56 7.98 9.91 -6.01
CA GLY A 56 7.60 10.41 -7.33
C GLY A 56 6.46 9.63 -7.98
N LEU A 57 6.25 9.88 -9.27
CA LEU A 57 5.18 9.26 -10.05
C LEU A 57 5.52 7.80 -10.36
N ASN A 58 4.61 6.91 -9.99
CA ASN A 58 4.70 5.47 -10.20
C ASN A 58 3.41 4.94 -10.84
N THR A 59 3.52 3.75 -11.44
CA THR A 59 2.39 3.04 -12.02
C THR A 59 2.14 1.72 -11.31
N LYS A 60 0.86 1.35 -11.24
CA LYS A 60 0.37 0.07 -10.75
C LYS A 60 -0.69 -0.49 -11.69
N LEU A 61 -0.89 -1.80 -11.64
CA LEU A 61 -2.02 -2.44 -12.27
C LEU A 61 -3.27 -2.21 -11.41
N PRO A 62 -4.30 -1.50 -11.92
CA PRO A 62 -5.55 -1.32 -11.19
C PRO A 62 -6.19 -2.69 -10.91
N LEU A 63 -7.00 -2.76 -9.84
CA LEU A 63 -7.72 -3.96 -9.35
C LEU A 63 -6.86 -5.08 -8.76
N VAL A 64 -5.70 -5.41 -9.35
CA VAL A 64 -4.88 -6.56 -8.93
C VAL A 64 -3.76 -6.16 -7.97
N GLN A 65 -3.28 -4.92 -8.07
CA GLN A 65 -2.18 -4.41 -7.26
C GLN A 65 -2.63 -3.41 -6.20
N GLN A 66 -2.14 -3.60 -4.99
CA GLN A 66 -2.31 -2.70 -3.85
C GLN A 66 -0.99 -2.02 -3.52
N VAL A 67 -1.07 -0.79 -3.01
CA VAL A 67 0.09 0.06 -2.72
C VAL A 67 0.06 0.40 -1.23
N TRP A 68 1.17 0.14 -0.56
CA TRP A 68 1.36 0.38 0.87
C TRP A 68 2.52 1.36 1.07
N PRO A 69 2.26 2.64 1.39
CA PRO A 69 3.31 3.60 1.67
C PRO A 69 3.93 3.34 3.04
N PHE A 70 5.25 3.50 3.13
CA PHE A 70 6.03 3.39 4.36
C PHE A 70 7.01 4.55 4.47
N SER A 71 7.06 5.16 5.65
CA SER A 71 8.04 6.20 5.94
C SER A 71 9.45 5.62 6.10
N VAL A 72 10.42 6.21 5.38
CA VAL A 72 11.85 5.90 5.56
C VAL A 72 12.53 6.85 6.55
N ARG A 73 11.76 7.76 7.15
CA ARG A 73 12.25 8.68 8.19
C ARG A 73 12.44 7.94 9.50
N THR A 74 13.36 8.41 10.33
CA THR A 74 13.55 7.88 11.68
C THR A 74 12.31 8.13 12.52
N GLN A 75 11.73 7.05 13.02
CA GLN A 75 10.60 7.04 13.93
C GLN A 75 11.12 6.82 15.36
N VAL A 76 10.43 7.45 16.30
CA VAL A 76 10.75 7.38 17.72
C VAL A 76 9.52 6.82 18.43
N ARG A 77 9.66 5.64 19.02
CA ARG A 77 8.58 4.95 19.73
C ARG A 77 8.96 4.78 21.19
N PRO A 78 8.33 5.52 22.12
CA PRO A 78 8.49 5.26 23.54
C PRO A 78 7.64 4.04 23.92
N GLU A 79 8.24 3.11 24.64
CA GLU A 79 7.57 1.94 25.20
C GLU A 79 7.78 1.94 26.71
N ASN A 80 6.68 1.79 27.44
CA ASN A 80 6.66 1.80 28.90
C ASN A 80 6.67 0.36 29.40
N PHE A 81 7.62 0.03 30.25
CA PHE A 81 7.77 -1.28 30.85
C PHE A 81 7.57 -1.16 32.34
N ALA A 82 6.64 -1.96 32.88
CA ALA A 82 6.50 -2.18 34.31
C ALA A 82 6.85 -3.63 34.59
N THR A 83 7.83 -3.86 35.47
CA THR A 83 8.25 -5.22 35.86
C THR A 83 8.57 -5.26 37.35
N LEU A 84 8.59 -6.48 37.89
CA LEU A 84 9.02 -6.73 39.27
C LEU A 84 10.51 -7.01 39.32
N THR A 85 11.18 -6.47 40.34
CA THR A 85 12.55 -6.82 40.69
C THR A 85 12.59 -8.18 41.38
N LYS A 86 13.81 -8.70 41.58
CA LYS A 86 14.03 -9.96 42.31
C LYS A 86 13.44 -9.93 43.73
N ASP A 87 13.32 -8.75 44.32
CA ASP A 87 12.77 -8.53 45.67
C ASP A 87 11.28 -8.12 45.64
N LEU A 88 10.58 -8.36 44.53
CA LEU A 88 9.15 -8.06 44.34
C LEU A 88 8.78 -6.56 44.43
N GLN A 89 9.73 -5.66 44.17
CA GLN A 89 9.44 -4.25 44.04
C GLN A 89 9.05 -3.92 42.59
N VAL A 90 8.03 -3.09 42.41
CA VAL A 90 7.61 -2.60 41.10
C VAL A 90 8.59 -1.54 40.63
N ILE A 91 9.16 -1.73 39.44
CA ILE A 91 9.92 -0.71 38.73
C ILE A 91 9.21 -0.35 37.43
N GLU A 92 9.17 0.93 37.13
CA GLU A 92 8.66 1.48 35.88
C GLU A 92 9.83 2.11 35.12
N ALA A 93 10.00 1.71 33.87
CA ALA A 93 11.04 2.23 32.99
C ALA A 93 10.45 2.56 31.62
N THR A 94 10.81 3.72 31.08
CA THR A 94 10.48 4.09 29.70
C THR A 94 11.71 3.86 28.83
N ALA A 95 11.61 2.97 27.85
CA ALA A 95 12.65 2.81 26.83
C ALA A 95 12.16 3.44 25.52
N THR A 96 13.02 4.20 24.86
CA THR A 96 12.70 4.81 23.56
C THR A 96 13.44 4.08 22.45
N ILE A 97 12.69 3.51 21.51
CA ILE A 97 13.25 2.84 20.34
C ILE A 97 13.27 3.83 19.18
N LYS A 98 14.47 4.09 18.62
CA LYS A 98 14.65 4.85 17.39
C LYS A 98 14.94 3.88 16.25
N TYR A 99 14.09 3.88 15.22
CA TYR A 99 14.25 3.00 14.06
C TYR A 99 13.89 3.72 12.77
N ALA A 100 14.44 3.27 11.65
CA ALA A 100 14.12 3.79 10.32
C ALA A 100 14.04 2.62 9.35
N LEU A 101 13.04 2.63 8.47
CA LEU A 101 12.91 1.61 7.44
C LEU A 101 13.92 1.88 6.32
N ARG A 102 14.70 0.86 5.95
CA ARG A 102 15.57 0.94 4.78
C ARG A 102 14.73 0.80 3.51
N ALA A 103 14.85 1.77 2.61
CA ALA A 103 14.07 1.86 1.37
C ALA A 103 14.13 0.59 0.51
N ASP A 104 15.31 -0.01 0.39
CA ASP A 104 15.59 -1.22 -0.40
C ASP A 104 15.04 -2.50 0.24
N GLN A 105 14.90 -2.52 1.58
CA GLN A 105 14.42 -3.68 2.32
C GLN A 105 12.93 -3.59 2.70
N ALA A 106 12.23 -2.52 2.31
CA ALA A 106 10.84 -2.30 2.71
C ALA A 106 9.90 -3.43 2.27
N GLY A 107 10.11 -4.02 1.09
CA GLY A 107 9.35 -5.20 0.64
C GLY A 107 9.55 -6.43 1.54
N ARG A 108 10.77 -6.67 2.03
CA ARG A 108 11.05 -7.76 2.98
C ARG A 108 10.48 -7.47 4.35
N ALA A 109 10.61 -6.23 4.82
CA ALA A 109 10.03 -5.82 6.10
C ALA A 109 8.51 -6.05 6.10
N TYR A 110 7.82 -5.73 5.00
CA TYR A 110 6.39 -5.98 4.83
C TYR A 110 6.02 -7.46 4.91
N SER A 111 6.82 -8.36 4.32
CA SER A 111 6.51 -9.79 4.30
C SER A 111 6.88 -10.52 5.60
N THR A 112 7.91 -10.04 6.31
CA THR A 112 8.53 -10.77 7.41
C THR A 112 8.05 -10.30 8.78
N ILE A 113 7.73 -9.01 8.92
CA ILE A 113 7.28 -8.45 10.19
C ILE A 113 5.76 -8.60 10.24
N ALA A 114 5.25 -9.23 11.30
CA ALA A 114 3.83 -9.28 11.57
C ALA A 114 3.30 -7.84 11.71
N SER A 115 2.61 -7.34 10.68
CA SER A 115 1.79 -6.15 10.77
C SER A 115 0.53 -6.54 11.56
N SER A 116 0.60 -6.41 12.89
CA SER A 116 -0.57 -6.55 13.77
C SER A 116 -1.34 -5.23 13.92
N ASP A 117 -1.11 -4.26 13.03
CA ASP A 117 -1.77 -2.95 13.08
C ASP A 117 -2.92 -2.97 12.08
N ARG A 118 -4.08 -3.42 12.55
CA ARG A 118 -5.38 -3.21 11.92
C ARG A 118 -6.24 -2.37 12.84
#